data_AF-A0A6J4TEP7-F1
#
_entry.id   AF-A0A6J4TEP7-F1
#
_cell.length_a   1.000
_cell.length_b   1.000
_cell.length_c   1.000
_cell.angle_alpha   90.00
_cell.angle_beta   90.00
_cell.angle_gamma   90.00
#
_symmetry.space_group_name_H-M   'P 1'
#
loop_
_entity.id
_entity.type
_entity.pdbx_description
1 polymer ?
#
loop_
_entity_poly.entity_id
_entity_poly.type
_entity_poly.pdbx_seq_one_letter_code
_entity_poly.pdbx_strand_id
1 'polypeptide(L)'
;MWLFLLSGEYTVCRLDAGAAVPGWAWGEGFAAVVRTGNEVSVVCRAETVPKERPDGMRTEGPWRVLEVQGPLDFALTGVLAGLAGPLAAAGVPIF
;
A
#
# COMPACT_ATOMS: atom_id res chain seq x y z
N MET A 1 21.14 2.57 4.14
CA MET A 1 19.72 2.29 4.41
C MET A 1 19.43 0.90 3.91
N TRP A 2 19.02 -0.01 4.81
CA TRP A 2 18.67 -1.37 4.41
C TRP A 2 17.18 -1.42 4.08
N LEU A 3 16.86 -2.16 3.02
CA LEU A 3 15.50 -2.42 2.59
C LEU A 3 15.21 -3.90 2.76
N PHE A 4 14.08 -4.22 3.37
CA PHE A 4 13.57 -5.58 3.45
C PHE A 4 12.42 -5.73 2.46
N LEU A 5 12.51 -6.77 1.63
CA LEU A 5 11.43 -7.13 0.74
C LEU A 5 10.46 -8.04 1.49
N LEU A 6 9.24 -7.55 1.73
CA LEU A 6 8.23 -8.37 2.38
C LEU A 6 7.76 -9.51 1.47
N SER A 7 7.40 -10.62 2.10
CA SER A 7 6.86 -11.78 1.40
C SER A 7 5.44 -11.52 0.91
N GLY A 8 5.10 -12.20 -0.19
CA GLY A 8 3.79 -12.09 -0.83
C GLY A 8 3.67 -10.89 -1.77
N GLU A 9 2.52 -10.87 -2.43
CA GLU A 9 2.08 -9.79 -3.30
C GLU A 9 0.96 -9.01 -2.62
N TYR A 10 0.91 -7.71 -2.91
CA TYR A 10 -0.04 -6.79 -2.32
C TYR A 10 -0.91 -6.18 -3.41
N THR A 11 -2.03 -5.62 -3.00
CA THR A 11 -2.98 -4.94 -3.87
C THR A 11 -3.43 -3.67 -3.20
N VAL A 12 -3.56 -2.61 -3.99
CA VAL A 12 -4.22 -1.37 -3.59
C VAL A 12 -5.66 -1.47 -4.05
N CYS A 13 -6.61 -1.49 -3.14
CA CYS A 13 -8.04 -1.45 -3.41
C CYS A 13 -8.57 -0.04 -3.15
N ARG A 14 -9.19 0.58 -4.15
CA ARG A 14 -9.91 1.86 -4.02
C ARG A 14 -11.40 1.57 -3.91
N LEU A 15 -12.00 2.02 -2.82
CA LEU A 15 -13.44 2.01 -2.56
C LEU A 15 -13.99 3.43 -2.61
N ASP A 16 -15.29 3.56 -2.82
CA ASP A 16 -15.97 4.86 -2.91
C ASP A 16 -15.87 5.68 -1.61
N ALA A 17 -16.04 7.00 -1.77
CA ALA A 17 -16.18 7.91 -0.64
C ALA A 17 -17.25 7.43 0.35
N GLY A 18 -16.94 7.52 1.64
CA GLY A 18 -17.89 7.14 2.70
C GLY A 18 -18.06 5.63 2.91
N ALA A 19 -17.45 4.77 2.08
CA ALA A 19 -17.45 3.33 2.31
C ALA A 19 -16.89 3.00 3.71
N ALA A 20 -17.48 2.02 4.39
CA ALA A 20 -16.92 1.49 5.63
C ALA A 20 -15.56 0.83 5.35
N VAL A 21 -14.67 0.81 6.34
CA VAL A 21 -13.44 0.02 6.21
C VAL A 21 -13.83 -1.45 6.21
N PRO A 22 -13.52 -2.22 5.16
CA PRO A 22 -13.96 -3.60 5.09
C PRO A 22 -13.20 -4.47 6.11
N GLY A 23 -13.84 -5.50 6.64
CA GLY A 23 -13.22 -6.39 7.63
C GLY A 23 -11.98 -7.11 7.12
N TRP A 24 -11.88 -7.36 5.81
CA TRP A 24 -10.71 -7.97 5.17
C TRP A 24 -9.50 -7.02 5.04
N ALA A 25 -9.67 -5.71 5.29
CA ALA A 25 -8.59 -4.73 5.18
C ALA A 25 -7.42 -4.99 6.15
N TRP A 26 -7.68 -5.70 7.25
CA TRP A 26 -6.75 -5.92 8.36
C TRP A 26 -6.24 -7.37 8.43
N GLY A 27 -6.13 -8.04 7.28
CA GLY A 27 -5.55 -9.38 7.20
C GLY A 27 -4.10 -9.43 7.67
N GLU A 28 -3.54 -10.64 7.71
CA GLU A 28 -2.14 -10.83 8.11
C GLU A 28 -1.15 -10.12 7.16
N GLY A 29 -0.05 -9.61 7.72
CA GLY A 29 1.01 -8.95 6.97
C GLY A 29 0.89 -7.42 6.98
N PHE A 30 1.49 -6.78 5.98
CA PHE A 30 1.41 -5.32 5.84
C PHE A 30 0.00 -4.91 5.39
N ALA A 31 -0.61 -4.00 6.14
CA ALA A 31 -1.91 -3.43 5.83
C ALA A 31 -1.89 -1.92 6.05
N ALA A 32 -2.54 -1.17 5.16
CA ALA A 32 -2.75 0.25 5.32
C ALA A 32 -4.15 0.64 4.86
N VAL A 33 -4.81 1.53 5.60
CA VAL A 33 -6.09 2.11 5.21
C VAL A 33 -5.98 3.62 5.25
N VAL A 34 -6.22 4.26 4.11
CA VAL A 34 -6.21 5.72 3.97
C VAL A 34 -7.62 6.15 3.56
N ARG A 35 -8.26 6.97 4.39
CA ARG A 35 -9.57 7.56 4.10
C ARG A 35 -9.40 9.03 3.75
N THR A 36 -10.02 9.42 2.65
CA THR A 36 -10.18 10.83 2.28
C THR A 36 -11.66 11.16 2.09
N GLY A 37 -11.99 12.40 1.74
CA GLY A 37 -13.35 12.77 1.33
C GLY A 37 -13.79 12.14 0.00
N ASN A 38 -12.85 11.64 -0.80
CA ASN A 38 -13.11 11.13 -2.15
C ASN A 38 -13.14 9.60 -2.22
N GLU A 39 -12.47 8.91 -1.29
CA GLU A 39 -12.30 7.45 -1.33
C GLU A 39 -11.83 6.85 -0.02
N VAL A 40 -11.87 5.52 0.04
CA VAL A 40 -11.12 4.70 0.99
C VAL A 40 -10.16 3.81 0.21
N SER A 41 -8.86 3.98 0.44
CA SER A 41 -7.80 3.17 -0.15
C SER A 41 -7.29 2.16 0.87
N VAL A 42 -7.26 0.88 0.47
CA VAL A 42 -6.81 -0.25 1.29
C VAL A 42 -5.62 -0.90 0.60
N VAL A 43 -4.47 -0.92 1.25
CA VAL A 43 -3.33 -1.76 0.85
C VAL A 43 -3.38 -3.02 1.70
N CYS A 44 -3.45 -4.18 1.06
CA CYS A 44 -3.53 -5.48 1.72
C CYS A 44 -2.86 -6.55 0.87
N ARG A 45 -2.66 -7.76 1.41
CA ARG A 45 -2.20 -8.90 0.61
C ARG A 45 -3.18 -9.20 -0.51
N ALA A 46 -2.67 -9.49 -1.71
CA ALA A 46 -3.50 -9.75 -2.88
C ALA A 46 -4.50 -10.89 -2.66
N GLU A 47 -4.11 -11.91 -1.89
CA GLU A 47 -4.96 -13.06 -1.55
C GLU A 47 -6.11 -12.73 -0.58
N THR A 48 -6.04 -11.61 0.14
CA THR A 48 -7.09 -11.18 1.08
C THR A 48 -8.22 -10.42 0.38
N VAL A 49 -7.98 -9.97 -0.86
CA VAL A 49 -9.00 -9.29 -1.66
C VAL A 49 -10.13 -10.28 -1.97
N PRO A 50 -11.40 -9.94 -1.67
CA PRO A 50 -12.52 -10.81 -1.97
C PRO A 50 -12.61 -11.18 -3.46
N LYS A 51 -12.95 -12.44 -3.74
CA LYS A 51 -13.23 -12.91 -5.11
C LYS A 51 -14.45 -12.20 -5.70
N GLU A 52 -15.49 -12.03 -4.88
CA GLU A 52 -16.67 -11.24 -5.20
C GLU A 52 -16.46 -9.83 -4.68
N ARG A 53 -16.24 -8.89 -5.60
CA ARG A 53 -15.85 -7.52 -5.28
C ARG A 53 -17.10 -6.67 -5.02
N PRO A 54 -17.08 -5.78 -4.02
CA PRO A 54 -18.11 -4.76 -3.89
C PRO A 54 -18.19 -3.91 -5.15
N ASP A 55 -19.41 -3.48 -5.51
CA ASP A 55 -19.63 -2.56 -6.63
C ASP A 55 -18.79 -1.29 -6.46
N GLY A 56 -18.23 -0.79 -7.57
CA GLY A 56 -17.38 0.40 -7.57
C GLY A 56 -15.94 0.18 -7.11
N MET A 57 -15.61 -0.97 -6.48
CA MET A 57 -14.25 -1.24 -6.03
C MET A 57 -13.28 -1.46 -7.19
N ARG A 58 -12.21 -0.65 -7.23
CA ARG A 58 -11.09 -0.82 -8.18
C ARG A 58 -9.88 -1.40 -7.46
N THR A 59 -9.05 -2.13 -8.18
CA THR A 59 -7.81 -2.70 -7.61
C THR A 59 -6.64 -2.49 -8.55
N GLU A 60 -5.47 -2.26 -7.98
CA GLU A 60 -4.20 -2.15 -8.70
C GLU A 60 -3.14 -3.03 -8.05
N GLY A 61 -2.39 -3.77 -8.87
CA GLY A 61 -1.37 -4.73 -8.44
C GLY A 61 -1.04 -5.75 -9.55
N PRO A 62 -0.20 -6.75 -9.25
CA PRO A 62 0.40 -7.02 -7.93
C PRO A 62 1.53 -6.04 -7.58
N TRP A 63 1.60 -5.68 -6.30
CA TRP A 63 2.66 -4.86 -5.72
C TRP A 63 3.60 -5.69 -4.86
N ARG A 64 4.85 -5.23 -4.73
CA ARG A 64 5.80 -5.71 -3.72
C ARG A 64 6.10 -4.60 -2.74
N VAL A 65 6.18 -4.94 -1.45
CA VAL A 65 6.44 -3.97 -0.39
C VAL A 65 7.91 -4.01 0.00
N LEU A 66 8.55 -2.85 -0.03
CA LEU A 66 9.88 -2.62 0.52
C LEU A 66 9.74 -1.87 1.84
N GLU A 67 10.16 -2.51 2.93
CA GLU A 67 10.23 -1.90 4.25
C GLU A 67 11.61 -1.28 4.46
N VAL A 68 11.65 -0.04 4.91
CA VAL A 68 12.89 0.60 5.36
C VAL A 68 13.17 0.13 6.78
N GLN A 69 14.38 -0.40 7.02
CA GLN A 69 14.79 -0.81 8.38
C GLN A 69 14.65 0.35 9.37
N GLY A 70 13.79 0.16 10.38
CA GLY A 70 13.53 1.12 11.45
C GLY A 70 14.24 0.84 12.77
N PRO A 71 13.88 1.57 13.85
CA PRO A 71 12.85 2.63 13.88
C PRO A 71 13.32 3.91 13.19
N LEU A 72 12.39 4.62 12.54
CA LEU A 72 12.66 5.93 11.94
C LEU A 72 12.16 7.03 12.88
N ASP A 73 13.01 8.02 13.13
CA ASP A 73 12.64 9.21 13.89
C ASP A 73 11.59 10.03 13.12
N PHE A 74 10.58 10.56 13.78
CA PHE A 74 9.54 11.37 13.12
C PHE A 74 10.07 12.67 12.50
N ALA A 75 11.19 13.22 13.00
CA ALA A 75 11.87 14.37 12.42
C ALA A 75 12.84 14.00 11.28
N LEU A 76 13.04 12.70 11.02
CA LEU A 76 13.90 12.25 9.94
C LEU A 76 13.31 12.65 8.59
N THR A 77 14.11 13.34 7.79
CA THR A 77 13.74 13.75 6.43
C THR A 77 14.64 13.05 5.41
N GLY A 78 14.25 13.09 4.14
CA GLY A 78 15.08 12.63 3.02
C GLY A 78 15.03 11.12 2.73
N VAL A 79 14.44 10.29 3.60
CA VAL A 79 14.28 8.84 3.37
C VAL A 79 13.51 8.58 2.08
N LEU A 80 12.30 9.14 1.95
CA LEU A 80 11.48 8.95 0.74
C LEU A 80 12.14 9.52 -0.51
N ALA A 81 12.77 10.70 -0.42
CA ALA A 81 13.47 11.31 -1.55
C ALA A 81 14.63 10.44 -2.05
N GLY A 82 15.40 9.85 -1.13
CA GLY A 82 16.50 8.93 -1.45
C GLY A 82 16.05 7.62 -2.10
N LEU A 83 14.78 7.23 -1.95
CA LEU A 83 14.20 6.04 -2.58
C LEU A 83 13.50 6.38 -3.91
N ALA A 84 12.68 7.42 -3.91
CA ALA A 84 11.88 7.81 -5.07
C ALA A 84 12.74 8.26 -6.26
N GLY A 85 13.85 8.97 -6.02
CA GLY A 85 14.73 9.45 -7.08
C GLY A 85 15.30 8.34 -7.98
N PRO A 86 16.01 7.35 -7.41
CA PRO A 86 16.52 6.21 -8.18
C PRO A 86 15.43 5.37 -8.86
N LEU A 87 14.30 5.15 -8.19
CA LEU A 87 13.18 4.38 -8.75
C LEU A 87 12.55 5.09 -9.96
N ALA A 88 12.36 6.42 -9.86
CA ALA A 88 11.88 7.23 -10.97
C ALA A 88 12.87 7.22 -12.16
N ALA A 89 14.18 7.32 -11.90
CA ALA A 89 15.20 7.24 -12.94
C ALA A 89 15.20 5.87 -13.66
N ALA A 90 14.79 4.81 -12.97
CA ALA A 90 14.61 3.48 -13.53
C ALA A 90 13.21 3.23 -14.14
N GLY A 91 12.31 4.21 -14.11
CA GLY A 91 10.93 4.06 -14.61
C GLY A 91 10.07 3.11 -13.77
N VAL A 92 10.41 2.90 -12.50
CA VAL A 92 9.67 2.03 -11.59
C VAL A 92 8.62 2.87 -10.83
N PRO A 93 7.32 2.65 -11.06
CA PRO A 93 6.28 3.35 -10.31
C PRO A 93 6.28 2.91 -8.84
N ILE A 94 5.94 3.84 -7.96
CA ILE A 94 5.76 3.60 -6.53
C ILE A 94 4.35 4.06 -6.12
N PHE A 95 3.83 3.44 -5.07
CA PHE A 95 2.59 3.82 -4.39
C PHE A 95 2.92 4.33 -2.98
#